data_AF-A0A8J2TRU7-F1
#
_entry.id   AF-A0A8J2TRU7-F1
#
_cell.length_a   1.000
_cell.length_b   1.000
_cell.length_c   1.000
_cell.angle_alpha   90.00
_cell.angle_beta   90.00
_cell.angle_gamma   90.00
#
_symmetry.space_group_name_H-M   'P 1'
#
loop_
_entity.id
_entity.type
_entity.pdbx_description
1 polymer ?
#
loop_
_entity_poly.entity_id
_entity_poly.type
_entity_poly.pdbx_seq_one_letter_code
_entity_poly.pdbx_strand_id
1 'polypeptide(L)'
;MGYIQKMVLLVLTVPFALAPGGLITYLVGFENATFEYSMLIPVAMTALGTCAFIFHLKTKTFYKLYKKDLPMPKVEPLFWFLTISFGISFIVVSSYMFYAIINMQQTRNVDDIMWQVLALCSPMFVFGIWTVVEAFYLHKLVIENKNKTRHYEIDDIKGNV
;
A
#
# COMPACT_ATOMS: atom_id res chain seq x y z
N MET A 1 9.77 4.75 -11.66
CA MET A 1 9.96 4.25 -10.28
C MET A 1 11.11 3.26 -10.25
N GLY A 2 11.76 3.03 -9.10
CA GLY A 2 13.00 2.22 -9.03
C GLY A 2 13.15 1.36 -7.78
N TYR A 3 14.22 0.55 -7.73
CA TYR A 3 14.47 -0.41 -6.65
C TYR A 3 14.51 0.22 -5.25
N ILE A 4 15.15 1.39 -5.11
CA ILE A 4 15.24 2.09 -3.82
C ILE A 4 13.85 2.47 -3.31
N GLN A 5 13.03 3.06 -4.16
CA GLN A 5 11.63 3.38 -3.84
C GLN A 5 10.85 2.13 -3.41
N LYS A 6 11.06 0.98 -4.08
CA LYS A 6 10.39 -0.28 -3.70
C LYS A 6 10.75 -0.72 -2.29
N MET A 7 12.02 -0.58 -1.91
CA MET A 7 12.50 -0.89 -0.57
C MET A 7 11.92 0.07 0.47
N VAL A 8 11.85 1.36 0.16
CA VAL A 8 11.20 2.36 1.04
C VAL A 8 9.74 1.99 1.28
N LEU A 9 8.97 1.69 0.24
CA LEU A 9 7.58 1.25 0.38
C LEU A 9 7.45 -0.05 1.18
N LEU A 10 8.33 -1.02 0.96
CA LEU A 10 8.35 -2.27 1.71
C LEU A 10 8.54 -2.02 3.21
N VAL A 11 9.51 -1.17 3.57
CA VAL A 11 9.81 -0.84 4.97
C VAL A 11 8.66 -0.04 5.60
N LEU A 12 8.11 0.94 4.89
CA LEU A 12 6.97 1.74 5.37
C LEU A 12 5.69 0.91 5.51
N THR A 13 5.50 -0.11 4.68
CA THR A 13 4.32 -0.98 4.77
C THR A 13 4.22 -1.66 6.14
N VAL A 14 5.34 -1.96 6.81
CA VAL A 14 5.32 -2.64 8.13
C VAL A 14 4.62 -1.81 9.21
N PRO A 15 5.05 -0.58 9.56
CA PRO A 15 4.36 0.22 10.56
C PRO A 15 2.93 0.58 10.13
N PHE A 16 2.68 0.86 8.85
CA PHE A 16 1.31 1.14 8.38
C PHE A 16 0.39 -0.08 8.44
N ALA A 17 0.90 -1.30 8.21
CA ALA A 17 0.11 -2.52 8.35
C ALA A 17 -0.20 -2.84 9.82
N LEU A 18 0.75 -2.59 10.72
CA LEU A 18 0.61 -2.95 12.14
C LEU A 18 -0.13 -1.89 12.96
N ALA A 19 -0.04 -0.60 12.61
CA ALA A 19 -0.60 0.48 13.42
C ALA A 19 -2.12 0.34 13.69
N PRO A 20 -2.98 0.00 12.71
CA PRO A 20 -4.42 -0.19 12.97
C PRO A 20 -4.69 -1.32 13.98
N GLY A 21 -4.00 -2.45 13.82
CA GLY A 21 -4.13 -3.61 14.71
C GLY A 21 -3.59 -3.32 16.11
N GLY A 22 -2.43 -2.66 16.18
CA GLY A 22 -1.83 -2.23 17.45
C GLY A 22 -2.72 -1.27 18.23
N LEU A 23 -3.41 -0.35 17.55
CA LEU A 23 -4.39 0.54 18.16
C LEU A 23 -5.55 -0.24 18.79
N ILE A 24 -6.10 -1.24 18.08
CA ILE A 24 -7.18 -2.07 18.61
C ILE A 24 -6.71 -2.94 19.78
N THR A 25 -5.52 -3.55 19.67
CA THR A 25 -4.95 -4.31 20.78
C THR A 25 -4.74 -3.44 22.02
N TYR A 26 -4.31 -2.17 21.83
CA TYR A 26 -4.20 -1.22 22.92
C TYR A 26 -5.56 -0.93 23.59
N LEU A 27 -6.56 -0.53 22.81
CA LEU A 27 -7.87 -0.14 23.34
C LEU A 27 -8.60 -1.29 24.05
N VAL A 28 -8.60 -2.48 23.45
CA VAL A 28 -9.35 -3.63 23.99
C VAL A 28 -8.56 -4.32 25.10
N GLY A 29 -7.25 -4.48 24.90
CA GLY A 29 -6.40 -5.27 25.80
C GLY A 29 -5.89 -4.50 27.02
N PHE A 30 -5.67 -3.19 26.90
CA PHE A 30 -5.10 -2.37 27.99
C PHE A 30 -6.10 -1.38 28.56
N GLU A 31 -6.91 -0.73 27.71
CA GLU A 31 -7.94 0.22 28.16
C GLU A 31 -9.28 -0.46 28.52
N ASN A 32 -9.38 -1.80 28.38
CA ASN A 32 -10.58 -2.60 28.63
C ASN A 32 -11.83 -2.09 27.89
N ALA A 33 -11.66 -1.47 26.72
CA ALA A 33 -12.78 -1.06 25.88
C ALA A 33 -13.54 -2.28 25.35
N THR A 34 -14.86 -2.19 25.29
CA THR A 34 -15.69 -3.23 24.66
C THR A 34 -15.43 -3.28 23.15
N PHE A 35 -15.24 -4.48 22.62
CA PHE A 35 -15.05 -4.65 21.17
C PHE A 35 -16.34 -4.30 20.42
N GLU A 36 -16.30 -3.23 19.63
CA GLU A 36 -17.43 -2.81 18.80
C GLU A 36 -17.25 -3.26 17.35
N TYR A 37 -18.36 -3.40 16.62
CA TYR A 37 -18.32 -3.80 15.20
C TYR A 37 -17.51 -2.83 14.32
N SER A 38 -17.49 -1.54 14.68
CA SER A 38 -16.67 -0.50 14.04
C SER A 38 -15.17 -0.82 14.10
N MET A 39 -14.71 -1.56 15.12
CA MET A 39 -13.32 -1.98 15.29
C MET A 39 -12.90 -3.06 14.29
N LEU A 40 -13.83 -3.67 13.54
CA LEU A 40 -13.48 -4.58 12.45
C LEU A 40 -12.77 -3.87 11.29
N ILE A 41 -12.98 -2.57 11.10
CA ILE A 41 -12.33 -1.79 10.05
C ILE A 41 -10.79 -1.81 10.22
N PRO A 42 -10.21 -1.38 11.36
CA PRO A 42 -8.77 -1.45 11.58
C PRO A 42 -8.22 -2.89 11.60
N VAL A 43 -9.00 -3.89 12.04
CA VAL A 43 -8.63 -5.31 11.92
C VAL A 43 -8.48 -5.72 10.45
N ALA A 44 -9.46 -5.38 9.61
CA ALA A 44 -9.42 -5.64 8.18
C ALA A 44 -8.26 -4.89 7.50
N MET A 45 -7.98 -3.64 7.90
CA MET A 45 -6.81 -2.89 7.41
C MET A 45 -5.49 -3.57 7.75
N THR A 46 -5.38 -4.21 8.92
CA THR A 46 -4.20 -4.97 9.33
C THR A 46 -4.01 -6.22 8.46
N ALA A 47 -5.10 -6.93 8.17
CA ALA A 47 -5.09 -8.08 7.25
C ALA A 47 -4.68 -7.65 5.83
N LEU A 48 -5.27 -6.57 5.32
CA LEU A 48 -4.89 -5.97 4.04
C LEU A 48 -3.41 -5.57 4.01
N GLY A 49 -2.91 -4.96 5.08
CA GLY A 49 -1.51 -4.56 5.20
C GLY A 49 -0.54 -5.74 5.21
N THR A 50 -0.94 -6.85 5.83
CA THR A 50 -0.15 -8.10 5.78
C THR A 50 -0.07 -8.64 4.35
N CYS A 51 -1.19 -8.64 3.62
CA CYS A 51 -1.21 -9.02 2.21
C CYS A 51 -0.38 -8.07 1.34
N ALA A 52 -0.43 -6.76 1.59
CA ALA A 52 0.39 -5.76 0.91
C ALA A 52 1.89 -5.99 1.18
N PHE A 53 2.27 -6.31 2.42
CA PHE A 53 3.65 -6.66 2.77
C PHE A 53 4.16 -7.87 1.97
N ILE A 54 3.37 -8.95 1.92
CA ILE A 54 3.67 -10.14 1.10
C ILE A 54 3.81 -9.77 -0.37
N PHE A 55 2.91 -8.93 -0.89
CA PHE A 55 3.00 -8.42 -2.26
C PHE A 55 4.31 -7.66 -2.51
N HIS A 56 4.71 -6.75 -1.62
CA HIS A 56 5.98 -6.02 -1.74
C HIS A 56 7.20 -6.95 -1.69
N LEU A 57 7.16 -8.02 -0.88
CA LEU A 57 8.21 -9.04 -0.86
C LEU A 57 8.28 -9.81 -2.20
N LYS A 58 7.15 -10.26 -2.72
CA LYS A 58 7.08 -11.00 -4.00
C LYS A 58 7.58 -10.14 -5.18
N THR A 59 7.31 -8.84 -5.14
CA THR A 59 7.62 -7.91 -6.23
C THR A 59 8.94 -7.15 -6.06
N LYS A 60 9.73 -7.43 -5.01
CA LYS A 60 10.94 -6.67 -4.65
C LYS A 60 12.03 -6.65 -5.73
N THR A 61 12.09 -7.70 -6.57
CA THR A 61 13.10 -7.86 -7.62
C THR A 61 12.63 -7.37 -8.99
N PHE A 62 11.36 -6.98 -9.15
CA PHE A 62 10.75 -6.70 -10.46
C PHE A 62 11.50 -5.62 -11.23
N TYR A 63 11.89 -4.54 -10.56
CA TYR A 63 12.70 -3.48 -11.19
C TYR A 63 14.06 -3.97 -11.69
N LYS A 64 14.69 -4.89 -10.95
CA LYS A 64 15.99 -5.45 -11.34
C LYS A 64 15.84 -6.41 -12.52
N LEU A 65 14.75 -7.19 -12.55
CA LEU A 65 14.43 -8.12 -13.63
C LEU A 65 14.04 -7.38 -14.91
N TYR A 66 13.22 -6.33 -14.81
CA TYR A 66 12.85 -5.47 -15.93
C TYR A 66 14.08 -4.89 -16.64
N LYS A 67 15.04 -4.35 -15.86
CA LYS A 67 16.28 -3.75 -16.39
C LYS A 67 17.20 -4.76 -17.07
N LYS A 68 17.06 -6.05 -16.77
CA LYS A 68 17.85 -7.13 -17.38
C LYS A 68 17.08 -7.85 -18.49
N ASP A 69 15.89 -7.35 -18.85
CA ASP A 69 14.93 -7.99 -19.75
C ASP A 69 14.69 -9.48 -19.42
N LEU A 70 14.75 -9.83 -18.13
CA LEU A 70 14.50 -11.18 -17.63
C LEU A 70 13.01 -11.40 -17.36
N PRO A 71 12.50 -12.64 -17.44
CA PRO A 71 11.11 -12.95 -17.14
C PRO A 71 10.78 -12.63 -15.68
N MET A 72 9.65 -11.97 -15.47
CA MET A 72 9.16 -11.64 -14.12
C MET A 72 8.37 -12.80 -13.49
N PRO A 73 8.49 -13.02 -12.17
CA PRO A 73 7.65 -13.95 -11.43
C PRO A 73 6.17 -13.61 -11.57
N LYS A 74 5.33 -14.66 -11.59
CA LYS A 74 3.88 -14.48 -11.53
C LYS A 74 3.45 -14.09 -10.10
N VAL A 75 2.61 -13.08 -10.01
CA VAL A 75 1.95 -12.66 -8.77
C VAL A 75 0.45 -12.80 -8.99
N GLU A 76 -0.21 -13.46 -8.05
CA GLU A 76 -1.63 -13.77 -8.14
C GLU A 76 -2.45 -12.46 -8.16
N PRO A 77 -3.50 -12.35 -9.01
CA PRO A 77 -4.33 -11.15 -9.11
C PRO A 77 -4.87 -10.63 -7.77
N LEU A 78 -5.16 -11.56 -6.86
CA LEU A 78 -5.62 -11.26 -5.51
C LEU A 78 -4.66 -10.33 -4.76
N PHE A 79 -3.34 -10.55 -4.83
CA PHE A 79 -2.37 -9.70 -4.11
C PHE A 79 -2.30 -8.28 -4.68
N TRP A 80 -2.52 -8.10 -5.99
CA TRP A 80 -2.63 -6.77 -6.58
C TRP A 80 -3.85 -6.04 -6.03
N PHE A 81 -5.02 -6.70 -6.06
CA PHE A 81 -6.27 -6.14 -5.58
C PHE A 81 -6.21 -5.79 -4.08
N LEU A 82 -5.66 -6.68 -3.25
CA LEU A 82 -5.53 -6.45 -1.81
C LEU A 82 -4.56 -5.30 -1.50
N THR A 83 -3.46 -5.17 -2.25
CA THR A 83 -2.52 -4.04 -2.07
C THR A 83 -3.14 -2.71 -2.49
N ILE A 84 -3.91 -2.70 -3.58
CA ILE A 84 -4.64 -1.50 -4.00
C ILE A 84 -5.70 -1.14 -2.96
N SER A 85 -6.48 -2.12 -2.48
CA SER A 85 -7.48 -1.93 -1.43
C SER A 85 -6.85 -1.39 -0.13
N PHE A 86 -5.66 -1.86 0.22
CA PHE A 86 -4.88 -1.34 1.34
C PHE A 86 -4.48 0.12 1.17
N GLY A 87 -3.98 0.51 -0.01
CA GLY A 87 -3.65 1.91 -0.29
C GLY A 87 -4.90 2.81 -0.28
N ILE A 88 -6.02 2.33 -0.86
CA ILE A 88 -7.29 3.05 -0.88
C ILE A 88 -7.85 3.24 0.53
N SER A 89 -7.77 2.23 1.41
CA SER A 89 -8.27 2.38 2.78
C SER A 89 -7.54 3.48 3.54
N PHE A 90 -6.22 3.61 3.36
CA PHE A 90 -5.46 4.74 3.91
C PHE A 90 -5.89 6.08 3.35
N ILE A 91 -6.11 6.19 2.03
CA ILE A 91 -6.60 7.42 1.39
C ILE A 91 -7.96 7.82 1.98
N VAL A 92 -8.89 6.87 2.09
CA VAL A 92 -10.25 7.12 2.60
C VAL A 92 -10.22 7.52 4.08
N VAL A 93 -9.51 6.76 4.92
CA VAL A 93 -9.42 7.03 6.37
C VAL A 93 -8.75 8.37 6.64
N SER A 94 -7.63 8.67 5.99
CA SER A 94 -6.95 9.96 6.17
C SER A 94 -7.79 11.14 5.65
N SER A 95 -8.48 10.98 4.52
CA SER A 95 -9.42 11.99 4.01
C SER A 95 -10.58 12.25 4.97
N TYR A 96 -11.14 11.19 5.54
CA TYR A 96 -12.20 11.29 6.55
C TYR A 96 -11.71 12.01 7.81
N MET A 97 -10.50 11.71 8.28
CA MET A 97 -9.90 12.39 9.44
C MET A 97 -9.64 13.87 9.17
N PHE A 98 -9.17 14.23 7.96
CA PHE A 98 -9.04 15.64 7.55
C PHE A 98 -10.39 16.36 7.58
N TYR A 99 -11.44 15.73 7.05
CA TYR A 99 -12.78 16.29 7.11
C TYR A 99 -13.28 16.47 8.55
N ALA A 100 -13.07 15.46 9.40
CA ALA A 100 -13.50 15.50 10.80
C ALA A 100 -12.82 16.63 11.58
N ILE A 101 -11.50 16.82 11.43
CA ILE A 101 -10.78 17.88 12.15
C ILE A 101 -11.21 19.29 11.70
N ILE A 102 -11.42 19.50 10.39
CA ILE A 102 -11.88 20.79 9.85
C ILE A 102 -13.25 21.16 10.45
N ASN A 103 -14.17 20.19 10.53
CA ASN A 103 -15.48 20.41 11.14
C ASN A 103 -15.39 20.66 12.66
N MET A 104 -14.46 19.99 13.36
CA MET A 104 -14.22 20.25 14.78
C MET A 104 -13.67 21.64 15.03
N GLN A 105 -12.79 22.15 14.16
CA GLN A 105 -12.25 23.51 14.27
C GLN A 105 -13.35 24.58 14.13
N GLN A 106 -14.37 24.34 13.30
CA GLN A 106 -15.51 25.25 13.17
C GLN A 106 -16.38 25.32 14.42
N THR A 107 -16.34 24.29 15.27
CA THR A 107 -17.23 24.14 16.44
C THR A 107 -16.52 24.27 17.78
N ARG A 108 -15.20 24.10 17.83
CA ARG A 108 -14.35 24.13 19.03
C ARG A 108 -12.99 24.75 18.71
N ASN A 109 -12.38 25.41 19.69
CA ASN A 109 -11.00 25.87 19.56
C ASN A 109 -10.05 24.67 19.79
N VAL A 110 -9.61 24.04 18.70
CA VAL A 110 -8.78 22.80 18.69
C VAL A 110 -7.44 23.00 17.96
N ASP A 111 -6.94 24.23 17.91
CA ASP A 111 -5.75 24.59 17.14
C ASP A 111 -4.51 23.75 17.52
N ASP A 112 -4.35 23.40 18.80
CA ASP A 112 -3.22 22.57 19.27
C ASP A 112 -3.31 21.10 18.84
N ILE A 113 -4.53 20.56 18.68
CA ILE A 113 -4.76 19.17 18.28
C ILE A 113 -4.71 19.04 16.75
N MET A 114 -5.09 20.10 16.04
CA MET A 114 -5.10 20.14 14.58
C MET A 114 -3.73 19.77 13.98
N TRP A 115 -2.65 20.37 14.49
CA TRP A 115 -1.30 20.09 13.98
C TRP A 115 -0.88 18.63 14.18
N GLN A 116 -1.26 18.02 15.30
CA GLN A 116 -0.94 16.62 15.60
C GLN A 116 -1.68 15.67 14.63
N VAL A 117 -2.95 15.96 14.37
CA VAL A 117 -3.77 15.16 13.43
C VAL A 117 -3.28 15.34 12.00
N LEU A 118 -2.92 16.56 11.57
CA LEU A 118 -2.33 16.80 10.26
C LEU A 118 -1.00 16.06 10.06
N ALA A 119 -0.14 16.05 11.09
CA ALA A 119 1.13 15.34 11.08
C ALA A 119 0.97 13.82 10.98
N LEU A 120 -0.14 13.27 11.47
CA LEU A 120 -0.47 11.85 11.35
C LEU A 120 -1.15 11.51 10.01
N CYS A 121 -2.15 12.29 9.60
CA CYS A 121 -2.99 11.99 8.44
C CYS A 121 -2.27 12.24 7.11
N SER A 122 -1.40 13.25 7.03
CA SER A 122 -0.72 13.57 5.76
C SER A 122 0.22 12.46 5.30
N PRO A 123 1.10 11.88 6.17
CA PRO A 123 1.90 10.72 5.80
C PRO A 123 1.05 9.50 5.41
N MET A 124 -0.06 9.24 6.12
CA MET A 124 -0.98 8.15 5.77
C MET A 124 -1.57 8.32 4.36
N PHE A 125 -2.02 9.53 4.03
CA PHE A 125 -2.60 9.86 2.73
C PHE A 125 -1.58 9.68 1.60
N VAL A 126 -0.39 10.25 1.77
CA VAL A 126 0.71 10.15 0.79
C VAL A 126 1.15 8.69 0.61
N PHE A 127 1.28 7.94 1.70
CA PHE A 127 1.61 6.51 1.66
C PHE A 127 0.54 5.71 0.90
N GLY A 128 -0.74 5.98 1.14
CA GLY A 128 -1.85 5.35 0.45
C GLY A 128 -1.79 5.58 -1.07
N ILE A 129 -1.62 6.83 -1.51
CA ILE A 129 -1.44 7.18 -2.93
C ILE A 129 -0.22 6.46 -3.51
N TRP A 130 0.92 6.52 -2.82
CA TRP A 130 2.16 5.93 -3.31
C TRP A 130 2.02 4.42 -3.50
N THR A 131 1.36 3.73 -2.57
CA THR A 131 1.08 2.29 -2.65
C THR A 131 0.21 1.94 -3.87
N VAL A 132 -0.84 2.72 -4.13
CA VAL A 132 -1.73 2.52 -5.29
C VAL A 132 -0.97 2.75 -6.60
N VAL A 133 -0.24 3.86 -6.72
CA VAL A 133 0.51 4.18 -7.94
C VAL A 133 1.61 3.14 -8.21
N GLU A 134 2.31 2.68 -7.18
CA GLU A 134 3.32 1.62 -7.29
C GLU A 134 2.70 0.31 -7.83
N ALA A 135 1.53 -0.08 -7.32
CA ALA A 135 0.83 -1.28 -7.80
C ALA A 135 0.45 -1.15 -9.29
N PHE A 136 -0.13 -0.03 -9.71
CA PHE A 136 -0.45 0.16 -11.14
C PHE A 136 0.80 0.21 -12.02
N TYR A 137 1.86 0.88 -11.57
CA TYR A 137 3.10 0.99 -12.33
C TYR A 137 3.80 -0.37 -12.49
N LEU A 138 3.91 -1.16 -11.43
CA LEU A 138 4.47 -2.52 -11.50
C LEU A 138 3.63 -3.43 -12.40
N HIS A 139 2.30 -3.33 -12.35
CA HIS A 139 1.42 -4.09 -13.23
C HIS A 139 1.68 -3.76 -14.71
N LYS A 140 1.85 -2.48 -15.03
CA LYS A 140 2.24 -2.03 -16.38
C LYS A 140 3.58 -2.64 -16.81
N LEU A 141 4.60 -2.62 -15.93
CA LEU A 141 5.92 -3.20 -16.23
C LEU A 141 5.86 -4.70 -16.50
N VAL A 142 5.01 -5.44 -15.78
CA VAL A 142 4.80 -6.89 -16.02
C VAL A 142 4.23 -7.13 -17.42
N ILE A 143 3.24 -6.34 -17.85
CA ILE A 143 2.66 -6.44 -19.19
C ILE A 143 3.72 -6.13 -20.27
N GLU A 144 4.47 -5.06 -20.09
CA GLU A 144 5.53 -4.67 -21.02
C GLU A 144 6.62 -5.76 -21.13
N ASN A 145 7.09 -6.29 -19.99
CA ASN A 145 8.11 -7.34 -19.97
C ASN A 145 7.62 -8.63 -20.65
N LYS A 146 6.36 -9.02 -20.43
CA LYS A 146 5.72 -10.16 -21.11
C LYS A 146 5.66 -9.96 -22.62
N ASN A 147 5.35 -8.76 -23.08
CA ASN A 147 5.31 -8.45 -24.50
C ASN A 147 6.70 -8.50 -25.13
N LYS A 148 7.73 -7.98 -24.45
CA LYS A 148 9.13 -8.06 -24.90
C LYS A 148 9.63 -9.49 -25.02
N THR A 149 9.46 -10.30 -23.98
CA THR A 149 9.89 -11.72 -23.99
C THR A 149 9.23 -12.49 -25.12
N ARG A 150 7.93 -12.26 -25.36
CA ARG A 150 7.23 -12.87 -26.51
C ARG A 150 7.80 -12.46 -27.87
N HIS A 151 8.27 -11.21 -28.04
CA HIS A 151 8.90 -10.80 -29.30
C HIS A 151 10.24 -11.50 -29.51
N TYR A 152 11.09 -11.58 -28.47
CA TYR A 152 12.35 -12.32 -28.55
C TYR A 152 12.14 -13.80 -28.89
N GLU A 153 11.14 -14.45 -28.28
CA GLU A 153 10.79 -15.85 -28.62
C GLU A 153 10.36 -16.00 -30.09
N ILE A 154 9.65 -15.02 -30.66
CA ILE A 154 9.21 -15.07 -32.06
C ILE A 154 10.39 -14.83 -33.02
N ASP A 155 11.29 -13.91 -32.68
CA ASP A 155 12.46 -13.60 -33.52
C ASP A 155 13.46 -14.76 -33.53
N ASP A 156 13.65 -15.44 -32.39
CA ASP A 156 14.49 -16.64 -32.27
C ASP A 156 13.93 -17.80 -33.10
N ILE A 157 12.60 -18.00 -33.11
CA ILE A 157 11.93 -19.01 -33.96
C ILE A 157 12.08 -18.69 -35.46
N LYS A 158 12.14 -17.41 -35.83
CA LYS A 158 12.27 -16.97 -37.23
C LYS A 158 13.71 -17.05 -37.76
N GLY A 159 14.69 -17.35 -36.92
CA GLY A 159 16.09 -17.54 -37.33
C GLY A 159 16.77 -16.28 -37.85
N ASN A 160 16.24 -15.09 -37.55
CA ASN A 160 16.90 -13.83 -37.89
C ASN A 160 17.86 -13.45 -36.75
N VAL A 161 19.06 -14.02 -36.77
CA VAL A 161 20.22 -13.54 -36.00
C VAL A 161 21.29 -13.07 -36.97
#